data_AF-A0A6G3MKA7-F1
#
_entry.id   AF-A0A6G3MKA7-F1
#
_cell.length_a   1.000
_cell.length_b   1.000
_cell.length_c   1.000
_cell.angle_alpha   90.00
_cell.angle_beta   90.00
_cell.angle_gamma   90.00
#
_symmetry.space_group_name_H-M   'P 1'
#
loop_
_entity.id
_entity.type
_entity.pdbx_description
1 polymer ?
#
loop_
_entity_poly.entity_id
_entity_poly.type
_entity_poly.pdbx_seq_one_letter_code
_entity_poly.pdbx_strand_id
1 'polypeptide(L)'
;NNFYECFQKKESEQFFSKIFSQLNDFKSQIRSNISEMGSESSFNLLKAIESHSITEVKTLPKGDSIDESTPYQSIQSMYENQAPQSIYSSINLSKTFLFLQLLCENHNRNLQNFLRVQNIYKNNYNLVLETLSILDAICGGATGGLGLIGYFIDERNISIILQCLYTLIEFCQGPCHENQNTIALNEFNGLNVVISMITSDINPLA
;
A
#
# COMPACT_ATOMS: atom_id res chain seq x y z
N ASN A 1 -21.12 2.27 21.47
CA ASN A 1 -21.90 3.36 20.82
C ASN A 1 -21.40 4.79 21.11
N ASN A 2 -20.22 5.00 21.71
CA ASN A 2 -19.74 6.33 22.13
C ASN A 2 -18.91 7.09 21.07
N PHE A 3 -18.09 6.39 20.27
CA PHE A 3 -17.18 7.05 19.31
C PHE A 3 -17.88 7.76 18.15
N TYR A 4 -18.92 7.16 17.57
CA TYR A 4 -19.62 7.77 16.42
C TYR A 4 -20.20 9.14 16.77
N GLU A 5 -20.88 9.25 17.92
CA GLU A 5 -21.45 10.52 18.41
C GLU A 5 -20.35 11.56 18.70
N CYS A 6 -19.19 11.13 19.21
CA CYS A 6 -18.05 12.01 19.42
C CYS A 6 -17.46 12.50 18.10
N PHE A 7 -17.33 11.64 17.11
CA PHE A 7 -16.78 12.00 15.80
C PHE A 7 -17.72 12.88 14.98
N GLN A 8 -19.04 12.81 15.21
CA GLN A 8 -20.00 13.72 14.58
C GLN A 8 -19.93 15.17 15.08
N LYS A 9 -19.03 15.51 16.00
CA LYS A 9 -18.80 16.89 16.46
C LYS A 9 -17.76 17.58 15.56
N LYS A 10 -17.96 18.86 15.22
CA LYS A 10 -17.04 19.61 14.33
C LYS A 10 -15.64 19.72 14.90
N GLU A 11 -15.52 19.72 16.22
CA GLU A 11 -14.29 19.73 16.99
C GLU A 11 -13.42 18.50 16.69
N SER A 12 -14.02 17.40 16.26
CA SER A 12 -13.32 16.18 15.85
C SER A 12 -12.66 16.29 14.47
N GLU A 13 -12.94 17.33 13.66
CA GLU A 13 -12.35 17.50 12.32
C GLU A 13 -10.81 17.53 12.38
N GLN A 14 -10.23 18.19 13.38
CA GLN A 14 -8.78 18.29 13.53
C GLN A 14 -8.12 16.93 13.77
N PHE A 15 -8.81 16.01 14.44
CA PHE A 15 -8.33 14.64 14.66
C PHE A 15 -8.21 13.89 13.33
N PHE A 16 -9.26 13.93 12.50
CA PHE A 16 -9.24 13.28 11.18
C PHE A 16 -8.27 13.95 10.22
N SER A 17 -8.14 15.27 10.27
CA SER A 17 -7.11 15.99 9.51
C SER A 17 -5.70 15.54 9.88
N LYS A 18 -5.42 15.26 11.15
CA LYS A 18 -4.11 14.77 11.60
C LYS A 18 -3.84 13.34 11.18
N ILE A 19 -4.83 12.45 11.30
CA ILE A 19 -4.74 11.09 10.75
C ILE A 19 -4.44 11.16 9.25
N PHE A 20 -5.22 11.93 8.51
CA PHE A 20 -5.06 12.04 7.05
C PHE A 20 -3.70 12.63 6.65
N SER A 21 -3.19 13.61 7.39
CA SER A 21 -1.83 14.13 7.20
C SER A 21 -0.77 13.05 7.42
N GLN A 22 -0.85 12.30 8.52
CA GLN A 22 0.09 11.21 8.82
C GLN A 22 0.10 10.15 7.70
N LEU A 23 -1.07 9.78 7.18
CA LEU A 23 -1.21 8.85 6.06
C LEU A 23 -0.51 9.38 4.79
N ASN A 24 -0.73 10.65 4.45
CA ASN A 24 -0.10 11.27 3.27
C ASN A 24 1.42 11.44 3.42
N ASP A 25 1.90 11.77 4.61
CA ASP A 25 3.33 11.91 4.88
C ASP A 25 4.02 10.55 4.67
N PHE A 26 3.43 9.46 5.18
CA PHE A 26 3.93 8.11 4.97
C PHE A 26 3.89 7.70 3.49
N LYS A 27 2.77 7.95 2.80
CA LYS A 27 2.64 7.68 1.37
C LYS A 27 3.71 8.42 0.55
N SER A 28 3.99 9.67 0.91
CA SER A 28 5.02 10.49 0.25
C SER A 28 6.43 9.95 0.51
N GLN A 29 6.72 9.47 1.73
CA GLN A 29 7.98 8.80 2.04
C GLN A 29 8.19 7.54 1.18
N ILE A 30 7.16 6.69 1.06
CA ILE A 30 7.22 5.51 0.19
C ILE A 30 7.47 5.90 -1.27
N ARG A 31 6.72 6.88 -1.78
CA ARG A 31 6.87 7.32 -3.18
C ARG A 31 8.25 7.91 -3.45
N SER A 32 8.82 8.66 -2.50
CA SER A 32 10.19 9.18 -2.59
C SER A 32 11.18 8.03 -2.71
N ASN A 33 11.10 7.06 -1.80
CA ASN A 33 11.98 5.89 -1.79
C ASN A 33 11.85 5.06 -3.09
N ILE A 34 10.63 4.86 -3.58
CA ILE A 34 10.39 4.14 -4.85
C ILE A 34 10.87 4.96 -6.05
N SER A 35 10.76 6.29 -6.04
CA SER A 35 11.27 7.13 -7.13
C SER A 35 12.80 7.14 -7.20
N GLU A 36 13.47 7.12 -6.05
CA GLU A 36 14.92 6.95 -5.95
C GLU A 36 15.34 5.56 -6.47
N MET A 37 14.57 4.51 -6.15
CA MET A 37 14.76 3.16 -6.71
C MET A 37 14.48 3.10 -8.23
N GLY A 38 13.46 3.83 -8.69
CA GLY A 38 12.95 3.80 -10.06
C GLY A 38 13.80 4.57 -11.08
N SER A 39 14.52 5.63 -10.66
CA SER A 39 15.39 6.37 -11.58
C SER A 39 16.61 5.57 -12.03
N GLU A 40 17.11 4.66 -11.21
CA GLU A 40 18.29 3.84 -11.55
C GLU A 40 17.89 2.44 -12.03
N SER A 41 16.94 1.80 -11.34
CA SER A 41 16.53 0.42 -11.64
C SER A 41 15.52 0.35 -12.78
N SER A 42 14.50 1.22 -12.83
CA SER A 42 13.52 1.21 -13.93
C SER A 42 14.14 1.70 -15.23
N PHE A 43 15.13 2.59 -15.20
CA PHE A 43 15.85 3.03 -16.41
C PHE A 43 16.72 1.90 -17.00
N ASN A 44 17.35 1.08 -16.14
CA ASN A 44 18.11 -0.09 -16.56
C ASN A 44 17.18 -1.26 -16.99
N LEU A 45 16.04 -1.45 -16.33
CA LEU A 45 15.04 -2.44 -16.71
C LEU A 45 14.35 -2.07 -18.04
N LEU A 46 13.97 -0.80 -18.24
CA LEU A 46 13.44 -0.29 -19.51
C LEU A 46 14.48 -0.42 -20.62
N LYS A 47 15.76 -0.10 -20.39
CA LYS A 47 16.83 -0.36 -21.37
C LYS A 47 17.02 -1.85 -21.67
N ALA A 48 16.91 -2.72 -20.68
CA ALA A 48 17.00 -4.17 -20.87
C ALA A 48 15.81 -4.69 -21.70
N ILE A 49 14.61 -4.15 -21.49
CA ILE A 49 13.39 -4.49 -22.24
C ILE A 49 13.46 -3.90 -23.67
N GLU A 50 13.93 -2.66 -23.85
CA GLU A 50 14.07 -2.01 -25.16
C GLU A 50 15.18 -2.63 -26.03
N SER A 51 16.27 -3.09 -25.41
CA SER A 51 17.35 -3.80 -26.11
C SER A 51 16.94 -5.21 -26.59
N HIS A 52 15.85 -5.77 -26.04
CA HIS A 52 15.27 -7.05 -26.45
C HIS A 52 14.00 -6.84 -27.27
N SER A 53 14.16 -6.21 -28.44
CA SER A 53 13.11 -6.22 -29.46
C SER A 53 12.89 -7.65 -29.98
N ILE A 54 11.78 -8.26 -29.55
CA ILE A 54 10.98 -9.27 -30.26
C ILE A 54 11.76 -10.47 -30.81
N THR A 55 11.86 -11.57 -30.05
CA THR A 55 11.55 -12.93 -30.55
C THR A 55 11.56 -13.98 -29.43
N GLU A 56 10.53 -14.82 -29.46
CA GLU A 56 10.43 -16.14 -28.84
C GLU A 56 10.27 -16.29 -27.31
N VAL A 57 9.01 -16.55 -26.94
CA VAL A 57 8.61 -17.42 -25.82
C VAL A 57 9.33 -18.77 -25.96
N LYS A 58 10.45 -18.98 -25.27
CA LYS A 58 10.99 -20.32 -25.00
C LYS A 58 11.65 -20.37 -23.61
N THR A 59 10.97 -21.08 -22.70
CA THR A 59 11.49 -21.86 -21.57
C THR A 59 12.87 -21.47 -21.01
N LEU A 60 12.90 -20.94 -19.77
CA LEU A 60 14.16 -20.76 -19.02
C LEU A 60 14.90 -22.11 -18.83
N PRO A 61 16.20 -22.20 -19.12
CA PRO A 61 17.00 -23.37 -18.79
C PRO A 61 17.32 -23.41 -17.29
N LYS A 62 17.27 -24.60 -16.72
CA LYS A 62 17.74 -24.89 -15.35
C LYS A 62 19.25 -24.71 -15.27
N GLY A 63 19.67 -23.94 -14.28
CA GLY A 63 20.93 -24.06 -13.55
C GLY A 63 22.20 -24.04 -14.38
N ASP A 64 22.86 -22.88 -14.42
CA ASP A 64 24.29 -22.78 -14.11
C ASP A 64 24.67 -21.32 -13.82
N SER A 65 25.36 -21.15 -12.69
CA SER A 65 26.21 -20.04 -12.23
C SER A 65 26.07 -18.69 -12.95
N ILE A 66 25.23 -17.78 -12.44
CA ILE A 66 25.21 -16.37 -12.83
C ILE A 66 25.92 -15.56 -11.75
N ASP A 67 26.90 -14.77 -12.18
CA ASP A 67 27.71 -13.82 -11.42
C ASP A 67 26.83 -12.88 -10.57
N GLU A 68 27.03 -12.90 -9.25
CA GLU A 68 26.23 -12.20 -8.22
C GLU A 68 26.55 -10.69 -8.12
N SER A 69 26.54 -9.97 -9.23
CA SER A 69 26.54 -8.49 -9.21
C SER A 69 25.21 -7.95 -9.74
N THR A 70 24.11 -8.43 -9.16
CA THR A 70 22.76 -8.03 -9.55
C THR A 70 22.30 -6.78 -8.78
N PRO A 71 21.37 -5.99 -9.35
CA PRO A 71 20.72 -4.85 -8.68
C PRO A 71 20.17 -5.14 -7.28
N TYR A 72 20.01 -6.42 -6.93
CA TYR A 72 19.59 -6.94 -5.64
C TYR A 72 20.47 -6.46 -4.46
N GLN A 73 21.80 -6.52 -4.60
CA GLN A 73 22.72 -6.12 -3.52
C GLN A 73 22.74 -4.59 -3.30
N SER A 74 22.59 -3.82 -4.38
CA SER A 74 22.52 -2.35 -4.32
C SER A 74 21.22 -1.89 -3.65
N ILE A 75 20.10 -2.54 -3.94
CA ILE A 75 18.81 -2.25 -3.30
C ILE A 75 18.84 -2.64 -1.82
N GLN A 76 19.36 -3.83 -1.47
CA GLN A 76 19.41 -4.33 -0.09
C GLN A 76 20.24 -3.43 0.84
N SER A 77 21.43 -3.01 0.38
CA SER A 77 22.37 -2.20 1.17
C SER A 77 21.90 -0.75 1.41
N MET A 78 21.11 -0.16 0.51
CA MET A 78 20.52 1.17 0.75
C MET A 78 19.40 1.14 1.79
N TYR A 79 18.73 0.00 1.87
CA TYR A 79 17.59 -0.27 2.73
C TYR A 79 17.98 -0.53 4.19
N GLU A 80 19.18 -1.06 4.43
CA GLU A 80 19.77 -1.23 5.78
C GLU A 80 20.16 0.13 6.40
N ASN A 81 20.44 1.15 5.58
CA ASN A 81 20.96 2.45 6.04
C ASN A 81 19.89 3.49 6.46
N GLN A 82 18.59 3.23 6.23
CA GLN A 82 17.48 4.15 6.58
C GLN A 82 16.64 3.70 7.80
N ALA A 83 17.04 2.63 8.48
CA ALA A 83 16.22 1.88 9.44
C ALA A 83 15.58 2.65 10.62
N PRO A 84 16.20 3.65 11.27
CA PRO A 84 15.65 4.16 12.53
C PRO A 84 14.33 4.91 12.34
N GLN A 85 14.24 5.87 11.41
CA GLN A 85 13.05 6.71 11.24
C GLN A 85 11.92 6.00 10.48
N SER A 86 12.25 5.13 9.52
CA SER A 86 11.27 4.36 8.76
C SER A 86 10.53 3.34 9.63
N ILE A 87 11.21 2.72 10.61
CA ILE A 87 10.60 1.78 11.55
C ILE A 87 9.60 2.48 12.49
N TYR A 88 9.96 3.64 13.08
CA TYR A 88 9.05 4.38 13.97
C TYR A 88 7.82 4.94 13.23
N SER A 89 8.00 5.41 11.99
CA SER A 89 6.91 5.83 11.11
C SER A 89 5.95 4.66 10.84
N SER A 90 6.51 3.47 10.54
CA SER A 90 5.74 2.25 10.29
C SER A 90 4.96 1.73 11.52
N ILE A 91 5.53 1.81 12.72
CA ILE A 91 4.85 1.40 13.98
C ILE A 91 3.67 2.32 14.28
N ASN A 92 3.86 3.64 14.18
CA ASN A 92 2.79 4.61 14.46
C ASN A 92 1.66 4.47 13.43
N LEU A 93 2.00 4.23 12.17
CA LEU A 93 1.02 3.98 11.12
C LEU A 93 0.23 2.69 11.36
N SER A 94 0.90 1.59 11.71
CA SER A 94 0.26 0.32 12.03
C SER A 94 -0.77 0.47 13.15
N LYS A 95 -0.46 1.23 14.20
CA LYS A 95 -1.40 1.55 15.28
C LYS A 95 -2.60 2.38 14.80
N THR A 96 -2.38 3.34 13.90
CA THR A 96 -3.47 4.11 13.28
C THR A 96 -4.41 3.20 12.51
N PHE A 97 -3.88 2.29 11.67
CA PHE A 97 -4.70 1.33 10.93
C PHE A 97 -5.43 0.34 11.83
N LEU A 98 -4.78 -0.15 12.88
CA LEU A 98 -5.41 -1.01 13.88
C LEU A 98 -6.56 -0.27 14.58
N PHE A 99 -6.36 0.99 14.96
CA PHE A 99 -7.41 1.80 15.54
C PHE A 99 -8.61 1.95 14.58
N LEU A 100 -8.36 2.29 13.30
CA LEU A 100 -9.41 2.41 12.29
C LEU A 100 -10.15 1.07 12.04
N GLN A 101 -9.41 -0.04 12.05
CA GLN A 101 -9.96 -1.39 11.95
C GLN A 101 -10.95 -1.67 13.10
N LEU A 102 -10.52 -1.44 14.35
CA LEU A 102 -11.33 -1.70 15.54
C LEU A 102 -12.57 -0.80 15.64
N LEU A 103 -12.56 0.39 15.02
CA LEU A 103 -13.77 1.22 14.90
C LEU A 103 -14.84 0.58 14.00
N CYS A 104 -14.42 -0.23 13.03
CA CYS A 104 -15.30 -0.87 12.05
C CYS A 104 -15.70 -2.31 12.43
N GLU A 105 -15.03 -2.90 13.43
CA GLU A 105 -15.29 -4.25 13.94
C GLU A 105 -16.78 -4.46 14.26
N ASN A 106 -17.25 -5.69 14.06
CA ASN A 106 -18.67 -6.05 14.16
C ASN A 106 -19.57 -5.32 13.13
N HIS A 107 -19.01 -4.96 11.98
CA HIS A 107 -19.73 -4.38 10.84
C HIS A 107 -20.43 -3.06 11.20
N ASN A 108 -19.72 -2.18 11.91
CA ASN A 108 -20.27 -0.91 12.35
C ASN A 108 -20.48 0.05 11.17
N ARG A 109 -21.61 -0.08 10.49
CA ARG A 109 -21.94 0.66 9.26
C ARG A 109 -21.85 2.18 9.41
N ASN A 110 -22.19 2.70 10.59
CA ASN A 110 -22.12 4.13 10.88
C ASN A 110 -20.67 4.61 10.85
N LEU A 111 -19.76 3.92 11.55
CA LEU A 111 -18.34 4.26 11.53
C LEU A 111 -17.69 3.94 10.18
N GLN A 112 -18.02 2.82 9.54
CA GLN A 112 -17.55 2.47 8.19
C GLN A 112 -17.86 3.58 7.16
N ASN A 113 -19.11 4.06 7.12
CA ASN A 113 -19.50 5.14 6.23
C ASN A 113 -18.90 6.48 6.66
N PHE A 114 -18.80 6.72 7.98
CA PHE A 114 -18.18 7.94 8.50
C PHE A 114 -16.72 8.05 8.08
N LEU A 115 -15.92 6.97 8.16
CA LEU A 115 -14.51 6.99 7.73
C LEU A 115 -14.33 7.24 6.23
N ARG A 116 -15.35 7.01 5.40
CA ARG A 116 -15.38 7.38 3.98
C ARG A 116 -15.82 8.83 3.75
N VAL A 117 -16.89 9.24 4.42
CA VAL A 117 -17.59 10.52 4.19
C VAL A 117 -17.95 11.20 5.52
N GLN A 118 -17.33 12.35 5.81
CA GLN A 118 -17.62 13.18 6.99
C GLN A 118 -18.36 14.49 6.61
N ASN A 119 -19.63 14.39 6.24
CA ASN A 119 -20.44 15.53 5.75
C ASN A 119 -20.54 16.75 6.70
N ILE A 120 -20.23 16.57 8.00
CA ILE A 120 -20.30 17.64 9.01
C ILE A 120 -19.05 18.53 9.02
N TYR A 121 -17.95 18.04 8.46
CA TYR A 121 -16.66 18.75 8.40
C TYR A 121 -16.59 19.69 7.19
N LYS A 122 -15.66 20.64 7.25
CA LYS A 122 -15.37 21.49 6.09
C LYS A 122 -14.74 20.69 4.96
N ASN A 123 -13.85 19.77 5.29
CA ASN A 123 -13.18 18.89 4.33
C ASN A 123 -13.55 17.43 4.58
N ASN A 124 -13.63 16.65 3.50
CA ASN A 124 -13.78 15.20 3.60
C ASN A 124 -12.41 14.51 3.61
N TYR A 125 -12.17 13.68 4.61
CA TYR A 125 -10.97 12.84 4.75
C TYR A 125 -11.36 11.39 4.48
N ASN A 126 -11.33 10.98 3.21
CA ASN A 126 -11.71 9.62 2.82
C ASN A 126 -10.60 8.63 3.19
N LEU A 127 -10.67 8.09 4.41
CA LEU A 127 -9.67 7.18 4.96
C LEU A 127 -9.70 5.80 4.29
N VAL A 128 -10.83 5.41 3.69
CA VAL A 128 -10.95 4.17 2.91
C VAL A 128 -10.05 4.23 1.68
N LEU A 129 -10.18 5.29 0.88
CA LEU A 129 -9.36 5.47 -0.31
C LEU A 129 -7.90 5.79 0.01
N GLU A 130 -7.65 6.52 1.08
CA GLU A 130 -6.28 6.83 1.49
C GLU A 130 -5.52 5.56 1.92
N THR A 131 -6.18 4.66 2.65
CA THR A 131 -5.63 3.34 3.01
C THR A 131 -5.32 2.52 1.76
N LEU A 132 -6.24 2.50 0.78
CA LEU A 132 -6.03 1.81 -0.49
C LEU A 132 -4.87 2.41 -1.29
N SER A 133 -4.75 3.75 -1.31
CA SER A 133 -3.66 4.46 -2.00
C SER A 133 -2.29 4.20 -1.36
N ILE A 134 -2.24 4.02 -0.04
CA ILE A 134 -1.02 3.58 0.65
C ILE A 134 -0.66 2.15 0.26
N LEU A 135 -1.63 1.23 0.25
CA LEU A 135 -1.38 -0.15 -0.16
C LEU A 135 -0.85 -0.20 -1.60
N ASP A 136 -1.49 0.52 -2.53
CA ASP A 136 -1.01 0.69 -3.90
C ASP A 136 0.43 1.22 -3.96
N ALA A 137 0.73 2.28 -3.20
CA ALA A 137 2.07 2.87 -3.15
C ALA A 137 3.12 1.88 -2.62
N ILE A 138 2.84 1.12 -1.55
CA ILE A 138 3.76 0.11 -1.02
C ILE A 138 4.01 -0.97 -2.09
N CYS A 139 2.99 -1.36 -2.83
CA CYS A 139 3.07 -2.40 -3.85
C CYS A 139 3.68 -1.94 -5.19
N GLY A 140 4.21 -0.72 -5.28
CA GLY A 140 4.84 -0.18 -6.50
C GLY A 140 3.87 0.53 -7.46
N GLY A 141 2.61 0.72 -7.07
CA GLY A 141 1.61 1.40 -7.91
C GLY A 141 1.46 0.75 -9.28
N ALA A 142 1.54 1.56 -10.34
CA ALA A 142 1.45 1.10 -11.72
C ALA A 142 2.52 0.06 -12.11
N THR A 143 3.70 0.07 -11.49
CA THR A 143 4.76 -0.92 -11.80
C THR A 143 4.52 -2.26 -11.10
N GLY A 144 3.87 -2.26 -9.93
CA GLY A 144 3.42 -3.48 -9.24
C GLY A 144 2.43 -4.28 -10.09
N GLY A 145 1.52 -3.59 -10.79
CA GLY A 145 0.57 -4.19 -11.73
C GLY A 145 1.21 -4.86 -12.96
N LEU A 146 2.50 -4.64 -13.21
CA LEU A 146 3.27 -5.29 -14.28
C LEU A 146 3.98 -6.58 -13.80
N GLY A 147 3.62 -7.10 -12.61
CA GLY A 147 4.20 -8.32 -12.04
C GLY A 147 5.49 -8.09 -11.26
N LEU A 148 5.84 -6.83 -10.97
CA LEU A 148 7.04 -6.47 -10.19
C LEU A 148 6.76 -6.34 -8.69
N ILE A 149 5.60 -6.75 -8.22
CA ILE A 149 5.20 -6.59 -6.81
C ILE A 149 6.15 -7.33 -5.85
N GLY A 150 6.74 -8.45 -6.28
CA GLY A 150 7.72 -9.22 -5.51
C GLY A 150 9.02 -8.47 -5.22
N TYR A 151 9.31 -7.38 -5.94
CA TYR A 151 10.47 -6.50 -5.65
C TYR A 151 10.17 -5.45 -4.60
N PHE A 152 8.89 -5.15 -4.35
CA PHE A 152 8.47 -4.13 -3.40
C PHE A 152 8.04 -4.72 -2.06
N ILE A 153 7.79 -6.03 -1.98
CA ILE A 153 7.37 -6.70 -0.75
C ILE A 153 8.56 -7.43 -0.12
N ASP A 154 8.81 -7.18 1.17
CA ASP A 154 9.83 -7.86 1.95
C ASP A 154 9.43 -8.03 3.42
N GLU A 155 10.32 -8.61 4.22
CA GLU A 155 10.12 -8.87 5.66
C GLU A 155 9.87 -7.62 6.51
N ARG A 156 10.26 -6.43 6.01
CA ARG A 156 10.17 -5.17 6.75
C ARG A 156 8.84 -4.49 6.53
N ASN A 157 8.25 -4.66 5.34
CA ASN A 157 6.97 -4.03 4.99
C ASN A 157 5.76 -5.00 4.98
N ILE A 158 5.96 -6.31 5.01
CA ILE A 158 4.86 -7.29 4.99
C ILE A 158 3.86 -7.07 6.14
N SER A 159 4.35 -6.68 7.32
CA SER A 159 3.50 -6.42 8.49
C SER A 159 2.53 -5.26 8.27
N ILE A 160 2.98 -4.17 7.65
CA ILE A 160 2.13 -3.00 7.38
C ILE A 160 1.17 -3.28 6.21
N ILE A 161 1.63 -4.04 5.21
CA ILE A 161 0.77 -4.49 4.09
C ILE A 161 -0.40 -5.33 4.64
N LEU A 162 -0.10 -6.33 5.48
CA LEU A 162 -1.13 -7.16 6.10
C LEU A 162 -2.10 -6.31 6.95
N GLN A 163 -1.58 -5.36 7.71
CA GLN A 163 -2.41 -4.47 8.51
C GLN A 163 -3.34 -3.60 7.64
N CYS A 164 -2.86 -3.06 6.51
CA CYS A 164 -3.70 -2.35 5.55
C CYS A 164 -4.80 -3.25 5.00
N LEU A 165 -4.48 -4.51 4.63
CA LEU A 165 -5.45 -5.47 4.14
C LEU A 165 -6.53 -5.79 5.18
N TYR A 166 -6.16 -6.05 6.43
CA TYR A 166 -7.13 -6.28 7.52
C TYR A 166 -8.04 -5.06 7.74
N THR A 167 -7.48 -3.85 7.72
CA THR A 167 -8.27 -2.62 7.85
C THR A 167 -9.23 -2.43 6.66
N LEU A 168 -8.80 -2.69 5.42
CA LEU A 168 -9.67 -2.60 4.23
C LEU A 168 -10.79 -3.66 4.26
N ILE A 169 -10.52 -4.85 4.79
CA ILE A 169 -11.54 -5.89 5.00
C ILE A 169 -12.62 -5.33 5.94
N GLU A 170 -12.25 -4.83 7.12
CA GLU A 170 -13.22 -4.30 8.09
C GLU A 170 -13.98 -3.07 7.58
N PHE A 171 -13.38 -2.24 6.72
CA PHE A 171 -14.10 -1.14 6.05
C PHE A 171 -15.26 -1.63 5.19
N CYS A 172 -15.17 -2.84 4.63
CA CYS A 172 -16.14 -3.40 3.68
C CYS A 172 -16.97 -4.56 4.23
N GLN A 173 -16.58 -5.12 5.38
CA GLN A 173 -17.20 -6.32 5.94
C GLN A 173 -18.61 -6.03 6.45
N GLY A 174 -19.53 -6.96 6.17
CA GLY A 174 -20.98 -6.74 6.28
C GLY A 174 -21.57 -6.11 5.01
N PRO A 175 -22.89 -5.88 4.94
CA PRO A 175 -23.49 -5.17 3.81
C PRO A 175 -23.13 -3.67 3.86
N CYS A 176 -21.94 -3.31 3.35
CA CYS A 176 -21.44 -1.94 3.18
C CYS A 176 -21.13 -1.68 1.70
N HIS A 177 -22.16 -1.67 0.86
CA HIS A 177 -22.03 -1.52 -0.60
C HIS A 177 -21.32 -0.23 -0.99
N GLU A 178 -21.48 0.82 -0.20
CA GLU A 178 -20.90 2.11 -0.50
C GLU A 178 -19.37 2.09 -0.38
N ASN A 179 -18.80 1.38 0.60
CA ASN A 179 -17.34 1.17 0.70
C ASN A 179 -16.86 0.16 -0.34
N GLN A 180 -17.61 -0.91 -0.59
CA GLN A 180 -17.30 -1.89 -1.64
C GLN A 180 -17.19 -1.22 -3.02
N ASN A 181 -18.18 -0.39 -3.40
CA ASN A 181 -18.17 0.38 -4.63
C ASN A 181 -17.02 1.38 -4.66
N THR A 182 -16.74 2.03 -3.53
CA THR A 182 -15.62 2.98 -3.42
C THR A 182 -14.27 2.30 -3.68
N ILE A 183 -14.06 1.08 -3.20
CA ILE A 183 -12.83 0.33 -3.48
C ILE A 183 -12.81 -0.22 -4.91
N ALA A 184 -13.95 -0.74 -5.40
CA ALA A 184 -14.05 -1.40 -6.69
C ALA A 184 -13.94 -0.44 -7.89
N LEU A 185 -14.49 0.77 -7.77
CA LEU A 185 -14.62 1.73 -8.89
C LEU A 185 -13.58 2.86 -8.85
N ASN A 186 -12.63 2.82 -7.93
CA ASN A 186 -11.65 3.89 -7.82
C ASN A 186 -10.59 3.85 -8.93
N GLU A 187 -10.11 5.03 -9.34
CA GLU A 187 -9.02 5.26 -10.30
C GLU A 187 -7.73 4.48 -10.01
N PHE A 188 -7.46 4.12 -8.74
CA PHE A 188 -6.32 3.28 -8.36
C PHE A 188 -6.45 1.82 -8.78
N ASN A 189 -7.59 1.39 -9.35
CA ASN A 189 -7.91 0.00 -9.61
C ASN A 189 -7.57 -0.87 -8.39
N GLY A 190 -8.11 -0.54 -7.20
CA GLY A 190 -7.70 -1.19 -5.94
C GLY A 190 -7.79 -2.72 -5.96
N LEU A 191 -8.71 -3.27 -6.76
CA LEU A 191 -8.80 -4.70 -7.04
C LEU A 191 -7.57 -5.24 -7.78
N ASN A 192 -6.99 -4.50 -8.72
CA ASN A 192 -5.78 -4.92 -9.44
C ASN A 192 -4.58 -5.05 -8.50
N VAL A 193 -4.44 -4.17 -7.50
CA VAL A 193 -3.35 -4.30 -6.50
C VAL A 193 -3.50 -5.60 -5.71
N VAL A 194 -4.71 -5.88 -5.22
CA VAL A 194 -5.01 -7.10 -4.46
C VAL A 194 -4.87 -8.35 -5.34
N ILE A 195 -5.33 -8.30 -6.59
CA ILE A 195 -5.18 -9.39 -7.57
C ILE A 195 -3.68 -9.62 -7.86
N SER A 196 -2.93 -8.56 -8.16
CA SER A 196 -1.48 -8.65 -8.40
C SER A 196 -0.73 -9.24 -7.21
N MET A 197 -1.12 -8.94 -5.97
CA MET A 197 -0.53 -9.59 -4.79
C MET A 197 -0.80 -11.10 -4.74
N ILE A 198 -1.98 -11.54 -5.16
CA ILE A 198 -2.38 -12.97 -5.12
C ILE A 198 -1.81 -13.74 -6.30
N THR A 199 -1.69 -13.11 -7.48
CA THR A 199 -1.29 -13.78 -8.72
C THR A 199 0.20 -13.70 -9.02
N SER A 200 0.97 -12.89 -8.30
CA SER A 200 2.42 -12.78 -8.52
C SER A 200 3.17 -13.82 -7.71
N ASP A 201 4.14 -14.50 -8.34
CA ASP A 201 5.08 -15.36 -7.66
C ASP A 201 5.93 -14.52 -6.70
N ILE A 202 5.65 -14.63 -5.41
CA ILE A 202 6.56 -14.14 -4.37
C ILE A 202 7.66 -15.20 -4.29
N ASN A 203 8.78 -14.96 -5.00
CA ASN A 203 9.93 -15.84 -4.90
C ASN A 203 10.34 -15.97 -3.42
N PRO A 204 10.61 -17.19 -2.92
CA PRO A 204 11.01 -17.39 -1.55
C PRO A 204 12.31 -16.62 -1.28
N LEU A 205 12.35 -15.91 -0.15
CA LEU A 205 13.57 -15.29 0.36
C LEU A 205 14.61 -16.41 0.54
N ALA A 206 15.72 -16.30 -0.20
CA ALA A 206 16.83 -17.25 -0.17
C ALA A 206 17.61 -17.16 1.14
#